data_AF-A0A932XG71-F1
#
_entry.id   AF-A0A932XG71-F1
#
_cell.length_a   1.000
_cell.length_b   1.000
_cell.length_c   1.000
_cell.angle_alpha   90.00
_cell.angle_beta   90.00
_cell.angle_gamma   90.00
#
_symmetry.space_group_name_H-M   'P 1'
#
loop_
_entity.id
_entity.type
_entity.pdbx_description
1 polymer ?
#
loop_
_entity_poly.entity_id
_entity_poly.type
_entity_poly.pdbx_seq_one_letter_code
_entity_poly.pdbx_strand_id
1 'polypeptide(L)'
;MGSNVRDRTSDSGRVTNTTNNVGATMIALAGFGMIGYAVAFIIRSFTHLIELGFTVDDVGVTREEIWAFSPGLHNYISHLQVNLGAFIAASGLAFALMAWFGIRRREPWAWWGAVLTTILWVVVAFPIHYVYGLGTLAHLGFGYLAVALLALGACLAHPWQ
;
A
#
# COMPACT_ATOMS: atom_id res chain seq x y z
N MET A 1 39.21 -7.57 32.95
CA MET A 1 38.96 -7.66 31.50
C MET A 1 37.52 -8.08 31.10
N GLY A 2 36.54 -8.18 32.01
CA GLY A 2 35.22 -8.82 31.72
C GLY A 2 33.99 -7.92 31.53
N SER A 3 34.12 -6.58 31.61
CA SER A 3 32.99 -5.63 31.47
C SER A 3 32.61 -5.34 30.00
N ASN A 4 33.58 -5.30 29.08
CA ASN A 4 33.38 -4.87 27.69
C ASN A 4 32.62 -5.83 26.76
N VAL A 5 32.38 -7.09 27.17
CA VAL A 5 31.69 -8.07 26.32
C VAL A 5 30.18 -8.01 26.52
N ARG A 6 29.72 -7.88 27.78
CA ARG A 6 28.28 -7.77 28.09
C ARG A 6 27.65 -6.51 27.51
N ASP A 7 28.38 -5.39 27.56
CA ASP A 7 27.90 -4.10 27.03
C ASP A 7 27.67 -4.13 25.50
N ARG A 8 28.58 -4.78 24.76
CA ARG A 8 28.46 -4.92 23.30
C ARG A 8 27.32 -5.82 22.87
N THR A 9 27.05 -6.89 23.62
CA THR A 9 25.90 -7.77 23.33
C THR A 9 24.56 -7.10 23.58
N SER A 10 24.46 -6.28 24.64
CA SER A 10 23.24 -5.51 24.92
C SER A 10 23.00 -4.39 23.89
N ASP A 11 24.07 -3.73 23.44
CA ASP A 11 23.97 -2.67 22.43
C ASP A 11 23.54 -3.24 21.07
N SER A 12 24.15 -4.35 20.63
CA SER A 12 23.75 -5.05 19.41
C SER A 12 22.28 -5.49 19.44
N GLY A 13 21.82 -6.13 20.53
CA GLY A 13 20.42 -6.54 20.68
C GLY A 13 19.44 -5.37 20.74
N ARG A 14 19.87 -4.19 21.23
CA ARG A 14 19.06 -2.97 21.22
C ARG A 14 18.94 -2.39 19.81
N VAL A 15 20.03 -2.37 19.05
CA VAL A 15 20.06 -1.90 17.66
C VAL A 15 19.16 -2.79 16.79
N THR A 16 19.29 -4.12 16.84
CA THR A 16 18.46 -5.04 16.02
C THR A 16 16.97 -4.93 16.32
N ASN A 17 16.59 -4.74 17.59
CA ASN A 17 15.20 -4.49 17.97
C ASN A 17 14.70 -3.13 17.47
N THR A 18 15.53 -2.10 17.56
CA THR A 18 15.18 -0.75 17.08
C THR A 18 14.96 -0.76 15.57
N THR A 19 15.88 -1.34 14.80
CA THR A 19 15.78 -1.47 13.34
C THR A 19 14.52 -2.23 12.92
N ASN A 20 14.22 -3.35 13.58
CA ASN A 20 12.99 -4.11 13.31
C ASN A 20 11.72 -3.30 13.60
N ASN A 21 11.70 -2.56 14.71
CA ASN A 21 10.55 -1.72 15.06
C ASN A 21 10.35 -0.57 14.08
N VAL A 22 11.43 0.03 13.56
CA VAL A 22 11.36 1.03 12.49
C VAL A 22 10.77 0.40 11.23
N GLY A 23 11.30 -0.74 10.78
CA GLY A 23 10.80 -1.42 9.59
C GLY A 23 9.33 -1.82 9.70
N ALA A 24 8.92 -2.41 10.82
CA ALA A 24 7.52 -2.72 11.09
C ALA A 24 6.63 -1.46 11.11
N THR A 25 7.13 -0.34 11.63
CA THR A 25 6.40 0.92 11.65
C THR A 25 6.21 1.48 10.24
N MET A 26 7.22 1.38 9.36
CA MET A 26 7.10 1.79 7.96
C MET A 26 6.03 0.96 7.22
N ILE A 27 6.01 -0.37 7.43
CA ILE A 27 4.99 -1.25 6.84
C ILE A 27 3.59 -0.90 7.38
N ALA A 28 3.46 -0.61 8.68
CA ALA A 28 2.20 -0.20 9.26
C ALA A 28 1.72 1.15 8.70
N LEU A 29 2.62 2.12 8.53
CA LEU A 29 2.31 3.42 7.92
C LEU A 29 1.87 3.27 6.47
N ALA A 30 2.51 2.40 5.70
CA ALA A 30 2.05 2.05 4.35
C ALA A 30 0.62 1.48 4.39
N GLY A 31 0.35 0.54 5.30
CA GLY A 31 -0.98 -0.04 5.47
C GLY A 31 -2.07 0.97 5.83
N PHE A 32 -1.81 1.85 6.80
CA PHE A 32 -2.75 2.93 7.14
C PHE A 32 -2.90 3.96 6.02
N GLY A 33 -1.82 4.29 5.32
CA GLY A 33 -1.87 5.12 4.13
C GLY A 33 -2.80 4.51 3.08
N MET A 34 -2.66 3.22 2.78
CA MET A 34 -3.52 2.52 1.82
C MET A 34 -4.99 2.57 2.22
N ILE A 35 -5.32 2.45 3.52
CA ILE A 35 -6.68 2.63 4.01
C ILE A 35 -7.16 4.07 3.74
N GLY A 36 -6.35 5.08 4.07
CA GLY A 36 -6.70 6.48 3.78
C GLY A 36 -6.93 6.74 2.29
N TYR A 37 -6.08 6.19 1.44
CA TYR A 37 -6.23 6.26 -0.02
C TYR A 37 -7.50 5.55 -0.49
N ALA A 38 -7.80 4.37 0.04
CA ALA A 38 -9.03 3.65 -0.28
C ALA A 38 -10.29 4.46 0.05
N VAL A 39 -10.32 5.15 1.20
CA VAL A 39 -11.44 6.03 1.56
C VAL A 39 -11.58 7.16 0.53
N ALA A 40 -10.49 7.83 0.19
CA ALA A 40 -10.51 8.88 -0.84
C ALA A 40 -10.98 8.34 -2.20
N PHE A 41 -10.52 7.16 -2.59
CA PHE A 41 -10.87 6.48 -3.82
C PHE A 41 -12.38 6.16 -3.89
N ILE A 42 -12.93 5.60 -2.80
CA ILE A 42 -14.37 5.29 -2.69
C ILE A 42 -15.21 6.56 -2.76
N ILE A 43 -14.83 7.62 -2.04
CA ILE A 43 -15.54 8.90 -2.09
C ILE A 43 -15.55 9.44 -3.54
N ARG A 44 -14.40 9.41 -4.23
CA ARG A 44 -14.31 9.87 -5.62
C ARG A 44 -15.14 9.04 -6.58
N SER A 45 -15.31 7.73 -6.36
CA SER A 45 -16.21 6.88 -7.17
C SER A 45 -17.64 7.42 -7.17
N PHE A 46 -18.11 7.96 -6.04
CA PHE A 46 -19.46 8.51 -5.93
C PHE A 46 -19.58 9.98 -6.37
N THR A 47 -18.53 10.78 -6.23
CA THR A 47 -18.59 12.22 -6.53
C THR A 47 -18.13 12.60 -7.94
N HIS A 48 -17.15 11.88 -8.49
CA HIS A 48 -16.55 12.21 -9.79
C HIS A 48 -16.46 11.03 -10.75
N LEU A 49 -16.49 9.78 -10.24
CA LEU A 49 -16.21 8.54 -10.99
C LEU A 49 -14.80 8.49 -11.63
N ILE A 50 -13.97 9.51 -11.40
CA ILE A 50 -12.61 9.66 -11.92
C ILE A 50 -11.61 9.54 -10.77
N GLU A 51 -10.62 8.68 -10.98
CA GLU A 51 -9.59 8.34 -10.00
C GLU A 51 -8.69 9.55 -9.65
N LEU A 52 -8.01 9.47 -8.51
CA LEU A 52 -7.08 10.53 -8.10
C LEU A 52 -5.96 10.67 -9.15
N GLY A 53 -5.63 11.92 -9.50
CA GLY A 53 -4.60 12.21 -10.50
C GLY A 53 -5.11 12.37 -11.93
N PHE A 54 -6.42 12.21 -12.17
CA PHE A 54 -7.08 12.47 -13.45
C PHE A 54 -8.22 13.47 -13.32
N THR A 55 -8.56 14.06 -14.46
CA THR A 55 -9.64 15.02 -14.67
C THR A 55 -10.57 14.57 -15.79
N VAL A 56 -11.67 15.30 -15.99
CA VAL A 56 -12.57 15.07 -17.12
C VAL A 56 -11.85 15.22 -18.46
N ASP A 57 -10.86 16.11 -18.55
CA ASP A 57 -10.10 16.32 -19.79
C ASP A 57 -9.24 15.10 -20.16
N ASP A 58 -8.79 14.32 -19.17
CA ASP A 58 -8.03 13.09 -19.39
C ASP A 58 -8.91 11.91 -19.82
N VAL A 59 -10.15 11.85 -19.29
CA VAL A 59 -11.09 10.74 -19.51
C VAL A 59 -12.03 11.01 -20.70
N GLY A 60 -12.25 12.28 -21.03
CA GLY A 60 -13.07 12.74 -22.16
C GLY A 60 -14.58 12.79 -21.90
N VAL A 61 -15.04 12.35 -20.72
CA VAL A 61 -16.47 12.34 -20.34
C VAL A 61 -16.64 12.59 -18.84
N THR A 62 -17.75 13.23 -18.49
CA THR A 62 -18.21 13.42 -17.12
C THR A 62 -19.00 12.21 -16.61
N ARG A 63 -19.15 12.12 -15.28
CA ARG A 63 -20.00 11.14 -14.63
C ARG A 63 -21.46 11.23 -15.10
N GLU A 64 -21.96 12.46 -15.25
CA GLU A 64 -23.33 12.76 -15.66
C GLU A 64 -23.58 12.32 -17.11
N GLU A 65 -22.59 12.51 -17.99
CA GLU A 65 -22.65 12.03 -19.38
C GLU A 65 -22.66 10.50 -19.46
N ILE A 66 -21.84 9.81 -18.66
CA ILE A 66 -21.87 8.34 -18.58
C ILE A 66 -23.23 7.86 -18.06
N TRP A 67 -23.79 8.51 -17.03
CA TRP A 67 -25.12 8.17 -16.52
C TRP A 67 -26.22 8.39 -17.56
N ALA A 68 -26.18 9.51 -18.28
CA ALA A 68 -27.15 9.82 -19.34
C ALA A 68 -27.05 8.84 -20.52
N PHE A 69 -25.84 8.39 -20.87
CA PHE A 69 -25.60 7.39 -21.90
C PHE A 69 -26.08 5.99 -21.47
N SER A 70 -25.70 5.55 -20.27
CA SER A 70 -26.08 4.24 -19.74
C SER A 70 -25.93 4.18 -18.21
N PRO A 71 -27.05 4.20 -17.46
CA PRO A 71 -27.03 4.00 -16.01
C PRO A 71 -26.41 2.66 -15.60
N GLY A 72 -26.57 1.63 -16.44
CA GLY A 72 -25.95 0.32 -16.23
C GLY A 72 -24.42 0.38 -16.29
N LEU A 73 -23.86 1.08 -17.29
CA LEU A 73 -22.42 1.27 -17.41
C LEU A 73 -21.87 2.10 -16.25
N HIS A 74 -22.56 3.18 -15.87
CA HIS A 74 -22.19 3.98 -14.70
C HIS A 74 -22.10 3.11 -13.44
N ASN A 75 -23.13 2.32 -13.15
CA ASN A 75 -23.14 1.45 -11.98
C ASN A 75 -22.07 0.36 -12.07
N TYR A 76 -21.81 -0.15 -13.28
CA TYR A 76 -20.72 -1.09 -13.53
C TYR A 76 -19.34 -0.46 -13.23
N ILE A 77 -19.07 0.77 -13.62
CA ILE A 77 -17.78 1.43 -13.28
C ILE A 77 -17.70 1.69 -11.77
N SER A 78 -18.77 2.23 -11.17
CA SER A 78 -18.79 2.58 -9.75
C SER A 78 -18.60 1.35 -8.85
N HIS A 79 -19.27 0.22 -9.13
CA HIS A 79 -19.11 -0.99 -8.31
C HIS A 79 -17.69 -1.55 -8.39
N LEU A 80 -17.03 -1.51 -9.55
CA LEU A 80 -15.63 -1.93 -9.68
C LEU A 80 -14.71 -1.03 -8.85
N GLN A 81 -14.90 0.29 -8.93
CA GLN A 81 -14.09 1.23 -8.14
C GLN A 81 -14.31 1.05 -6.64
N VAL A 82 -15.55 0.86 -6.19
CA VAL A 82 -15.83 0.61 -4.76
C VAL A 82 -15.21 -0.71 -4.29
N ASN A 83 -15.34 -1.78 -5.08
CA ASN A 83 -14.70 -3.06 -4.78
C ASN A 83 -13.17 -2.95 -4.75
N LEU A 84 -12.57 -2.26 -5.71
CA LEU A 84 -11.12 -2.03 -5.75
C LEU A 84 -10.66 -1.24 -4.51
N GLY A 85 -11.39 -0.18 -4.14
CA GLY A 85 -11.16 0.56 -2.90
C GLY A 85 -11.23 -0.33 -1.66
N ALA A 86 -12.25 -1.19 -1.56
CA ALA A 86 -12.37 -2.14 -0.46
C ALA A 86 -11.21 -3.14 -0.41
N PHE A 87 -10.74 -3.64 -1.56
CA PHE A 87 -9.55 -4.50 -1.61
C PHE A 87 -8.28 -3.76 -1.18
N ILE A 88 -8.09 -2.50 -1.59
CA ILE A 88 -6.96 -1.67 -1.14
C ILE A 88 -7.00 -1.48 0.38
N ALA A 89 -8.17 -1.18 0.95
CA ALA A 89 -8.34 -1.03 2.40
C ALA A 89 -8.05 -2.35 3.14
N ALA A 90 -8.55 -3.48 2.63
CA ALA A 90 -8.31 -4.80 3.20
C ALA A 90 -6.82 -5.18 3.17
N SER A 91 -6.13 -4.93 2.05
CA SER A 91 -4.68 -5.10 1.96
C SER A 91 -3.93 -4.20 2.94
N GLY A 92 -4.33 -2.93 3.05
CA GLY A 92 -3.76 -1.99 4.01
C GLY A 92 -3.91 -2.46 5.46
N LEU A 93 -5.09 -2.96 5.82
CA LEU A 93 -5.34 -3.55 7.13
C LEU A 93 -4.48 -4.80 7.35
N ALA A 94 -4.37 -5.68 6.36
CA ALA A 94 -3.53 -6.87 6.45
C ALA A 94 -2.05 -6.50 6.69
N PHE A 95 -1.51 -5.50 5.99
CA PHE A 95 -0.16 -5.00 6.23
C PHE A 95 0.01 -4.45 7.66
N ALA A 96 -0.95 -3.66 8.15
CA ALA A 96 -0.90 -3.13 9.50
C ALA A 96 -0.94 -4.25 10.57
N LEU A 97 -1.77 -5.26 10.38
CA LEU A 97 -1.87 -6.42 11.28
C LEU A 97 -0.61 -7.29 11.24
N MET A 98 -0.08 -7.59 10.06
CA MET A 98 1.19 -8.32 9.90
C MET A 98 2.33 -7.56 10.56
N ALA A 99 2.42 -6.25 10.34
CA ALA A 99 3.40 -5.39 11.00
C ALA A 99 3.30 -5.46 12.52
N TRP A 100 2.09 -5.36 13.08
CA TRP A 100 1.88 -5.27 14.51
C TRP A 100 2.08 -6.60 15.24
N PHE A 101 1.54 -7.69 14.69
CA PHE A 101 1.46 -8.97 15.38
C PHE A 101 2.49 -10.00 14.93
N GLY A 102 3.04 -9.87 13.72
CA GLY A 102 4.03 -10.79 13.19
C GLY A 102 5.42 -10.19 13.10
N ILE A 103 5.59 -9.11 12.32
CA ILE A 103 6.91 -8.55 11.98
C ILE A 103 7.62 -7.99 13.22
N ARG A 104 6.90 -7.30 14.12
CA ARG A 104 7.49 -6.87 15.41
C ARG A 104 7.99 -8.03 16.26
N ARG A 105 7.43 -9.22 16.10
CA ARG A 105 7.82 -10.46 16.78
C ARG A 105 8.81 -11.30 15.96
N ARG A 106 9.30 -10.77 14.82
CA ARG A 106 10.22 -11.42 13.87
C ARG A 106 9.67 -12.72 13.26
N GLU A 107 8.35 -12.83 13.17
CA GLU A 107 7.71 -14.01 12.59
C GLU A 107 7.91 -14.06 11.05
N PRO A 108 8.60 -15.07 10.49
CA PRO A 108 8.94 -15.09 9.07
C PRO A 108 7.73 -15.11 8.14
N TRP A 109 6.63 -15.74 8.56
CA TRP A 109 5.41 -15.82 7.74
C TRP A 109 4.80 -14.43 7.47
N ALA A 110 4.85 -13.52 8.44
CA ALA A 110 4.30 -12.18 8.31
C ALA A 110 5.17 -11.30 7.43
N TRP A 111 6.49 -11.47 7.52
CA TRP A 111 7.44 -10.79 6.64
C TRP A 111 7.28 -11.27 5.19
N TRP A 112 7.26 -12.59 4.95
CA TRP A 112 7.05 -13.14 3.61
C TRP A 112 5.68 -12.78 3.05
N GLY A 113 4.63 -12.80 3.89
CA GLY A 113 3.31 -12.33 3.50
C GLY A 113 3.36 -10.90 2.97
N ALA A 114 3.97 -9.98 3.72
CA ALA A 114 4.10 -8.59 3.29
C ALA A 114 4.91 -8.44 1.98
N VAL A 115 6.04 -9.14 1.85
CA VAL A 115 6.91 -9.07 0.66
C VAL A 115 6.21 -9.62 -0.58
N LEU A 116 5.64 -10.83 -0.48
CA LEU A 116 5.00 -11.50 -1.63
C LEU A 116 3.74 -10.77 -2.07
N THR A 117 2.93 -10.24 -1.14
CA THR A 117 1.78 -9.40 -1.48
C THR A 117 2.23 -8.13 -2.22
N THR A 118 3.32 -7.49 -1.77
CA THR A 118 3.85 -6.29 -2.43
C THR A 118 4.35 -6.59 -3.84
N ILE A 119 5.11 -7.68 -4.03
CA ILE A 119 5.60 -8.10 -5.34
C ILE A 119 4.43 -8.40 -6.29
N LEU A 120 3.44 -9.17 -5.83
CA LEU A 120 2.27 -9.51 -6.64
C LEU A 120 1.52 -8.25 -7.07
N TRP A 121 1.33 -7.30 -6.15
CA TRP A 121 0.68 -6.04 -6.46
C TRP A 121 1.45 -5.24 -7.52
N VAL A 122 2.77 -5.08 -7.37
CA VAL A 122 3.58 -4.34 -8.35
C VAL A 122 3.58 -5.03 -9.72
N VAL A 123 3.81 -6.35 -9.76
CA VAL A 123 3.93 -7.10 -11.02
C VAL A 123 2.61 -7.14 -11.79
N VAL A 124 1.46 -7.23 -11.09
CA VAL A 124 0.15 -7.36 -11.74
C VAL A 124 -0.48 -5.99 -12.00
N ALA A 125 -0.50 -5.11 -11.01
CA ALA A 125 -1.27 -3.88 -11.08
C ALA A 125 -0.53 -2.74 -11.79
N PHE A 126 0.79 -2.61 -11.68
CA PHE A 126 1.48 -1.43 -12.21
C PHE A 126 1.61 -1.42 -13.74
N PRO A 127 1.93 -2.54 -14.42
CA PRO A 127 2.17 -2.52 -15.86
C PRO A 127 1.01 -1.95 -16.68
N ILE A 128 -0.24 -2.23 -16.28
CA ILE A 128 -1.42 -1.79 -17.04
C ILE A 128 -1.54 -0.27 -17.14
N HIS A 129 -1.06 0.46 -16.13
CA HIS A 129 -1.07 1.92 -16.13
C HIS A 129 -0.19 2.49 -17.24
N TYR A 130 0.95 1.84 -17.53
CA TYR A 130 1.82 2.30 -18.61
C TYR A 130 1.28 1.91 -19.98
N VAL A 131 0.71 0.70 -20.10
CA VAL A 131 0.10 0.23 -21.35
C VAL A 131 -1.07 1.12 -21.77
N TYR A 132 -1.85 1.63 -20.81
CA TYR A 132 -3.00 2.50 -21.07
C TYR A 132 -2.68 4.00 -20.98
N GLY A 133 -1.41 4.39 -20.81
CA GLY A 133 -1.03 5.81 -20.72
C GLY A 133 -1.47 6.52 -19.42
N LEU A 134 -1.87 5.76 -18.41
CA LEU A 134 -2.32 6.22 -17.10
C LEU A 134 -1.18 6.32 -16.05
N GLY A 135 0.07 6.08 -16.45
CA GLY A 135 1.23 6.05 -15.57
C GLY A 135 1.74 7.42 -15.10
N THR A 136 0.85 8.35 -14.74
CA THR A 136 1.24 9.70 -14.29
C THR A 136 1.71 9.70 -12.84
N LEU A 137 2.58 10.64 -12.47
CA LEU A 137 3.03 10.78 -11.08
C LEU A 137 1.88 11.20 -10.15
N ALA A 138 0.93 12.00 -10.64
CA ALA A 138 -0.23 12.41 -9.85
C ALA A 138 -1.13 11.22 -9.50
N HIS A 139 -1.25 10.25 -10.41
CA HIS A 139 -2.04 9.05 -10.21
C HIS A 139 -1.28 7.97 -9.41
N LEU A 140 -0.06 7.62 -9.85
CA LEU A 140 0.74 6.54 -9.24
C LEU A 140 1.59 6.97 -8.05
N GLY A 141 1.71 8.26 -7.74
CA GLY A 141 2.60 8.79 -6.70
C GLY A 141 2.33 8.19 -5.33
N PHE A 142 1.06 8.04 -4.96
CA PHE A 142 0.68 7.36 -3.71
C PHE A 142 1.09 5.88 -3.73
N GLY A 143 0.91 5.21 -4.86
CA GLY A 143 1.32 3.82 -5.06
C GLY A 143 2.84 3.64 -4.90
N TYR A 144 3.64 4.50 -5.51
CA TYR A 144 5.10 4.48 -5.35
C TYR A 144 5.54 4.70 -3.90
N LEU A 145 4.90 5.63 -3.19
CA LEU A 145 5.20 5.86 -1.78
C LEU A 145 4.90 4.62 -0.93
N ALA A 146 3.76 3.96 -1.16
CA ALA A 146 3.40 2.73 -0.46
C ALA A 146 4.42 1.61 -0.74
N VAL A 147 4.79 1.39 -2.01
CA VAL A 147 5.82 0.40 -2.39
C VAL A 147 7.15 0.72 -1.71
N ALA A 148 7.58 1.98 -1.70
CA ALA A 148 8.84 2.38 -1.07
C ALA A 148 8.84 2.09 0.44
N LEU A 149 7.76 2.44 1.14
CA LEU A 149 7.61 2.16 2.57
C LEU A 149 7.59 0.65 2.86
N LEU A 150 6.90 -0.14 2.03
CA LEU A 150 6.83 -1.59 2.16
C LEU A 150 8.21 -2.24 1.92
N ALA A 151 8.91 -1.84 0.85
CA ALA A 151 10.21 -2.39 0.50
C ALA A 151 11.29 -2.03 1.54
N LEU A 152 11.41 -0.74 1.89
CA LEU A 152 12.36 -0.29 2.91
C LEU A 152 12.03 -0.89 4.28
N GLY A 153 10.74 -0.93 4.64
CA GLY A 153 10.29 -1.53 5.88
C GLY A 153 10.63 -3.03 5.95
N ALA A 154 10.46 -3.77 4.86
CA ALA A 154 10.84 -5.17 4.77
C ALA A 154 12.36 -5.38 4.87
N CYS A 155 13.17 -4.53 4.23
CA CYS A 155 14.62 -4.58 4.35
C CYS A 155 15.09 -4.36 5.80
N LEU A 156 14.49 -3.40 6.51
CA LEU A 156 14.84 -3.09 7.89
C LEU A 156 14.33 -4.15 8.88
N ALA A 157 13.16 -4.73 8.64
CA ALA A 157 12.53 -5.74 9.51
C ALA A 157 12.79 -7.18 9.07
N HIS A 158 13.94 -7.44 8.45
CA HIS A 158 14.30 -8.77 7.99
C HIS A 158 14.45 -9.75 9.17
N PRO A 159 13.77 -10.91 9.15
CA PRO A 159 13.57 -11.74 10.35
C PRO A 159 14.85 -12.42 10.85
N TRP A 160 15.88 -12.52 10.00
CA TRP A 160 17.14 -13.21 10.29
C TRP A 160 18.32 -12.27 10.60
N GLN A 161 18.05 -11.02 11.00
CA GLN A 161 19.08 -10.15 11.62
C GLN A 161 19.17 -10.42 13.13
#